data_AF-A0AB36Y682-F1
#
_entry.id   AF-A0AB36Y682-F1
#
_cell.length_a   1.000
_cell.length_b   1.000
_cell.length_c   1.000
_cell.angle_alpha   90.00
_cell.angle_beta   90.00
_cell.angle_gamma   90.00
#
_symmetry.space_group_name_H-M   'P 1'
#
loop_
_entity.id
_entity.type
_entity.pdbx_description
1 polymer ?
#
loop_
_entity_poly.entity_id
_entity_poly.type
_entity_poly.pdbx_seq_one_letter_code
_entity_poly.pdbx_strand_id
1 'polypeptide(L)' 'MPQKPVTPRKSGAGLRERWIDAKRRKLFEWDSKKGELEVYRNSDLEHLGAFDPYTAERRGPADPKRRIYR' A
#
# COMPACT_ATOMS: atom_id res chain seq x y z
N MET A 1 -4.15 2.30 -11.36
CA MET A 1 -4.73 1.12 -12.06
C MET A 1 -4.88 -0.01 -11.05
N PRO A 2 -6.04 -0.70 -10.97
CA PRO A 2 -6.23 -1.84 -10.06
C PRO A 2 -5.24 -2.97 -10.34
N GLN A 3 -4.80 -3.66 -9.29
CA GLN A 3 -3.91 -4.83 -9.36
C GLN A 3 -4.50 -5.99 -8.55
N LYS A 4 -4.03 -7.21 -8.81
CA LYS A 4 -4.42 -8.38 -8.04
C LYS A 4 -4.08 -8.17 -6.54
N PRO A 5 -5.07 -8.25 -5.64
CA PRO A 5 -4.83 -8.28 -4.20
C PRO A 5 -4.01 -9.50 -3.79
N VAL A 6 -3.08 -9.35 -2.85
CA VAL A 6 -2.30 -10.48 -2.29
C VAL A 6 -2.12 -10.41 -0.78
N THR A 7 -2.11 -9.20 -0.21
CA THR A 7 -1.89 -9.03 1.23
C THR A 7 -3.20 -9.29 2.00
N PRO A 8 -3.24 -10.26 2.93
CA PRO A 8 -4.41 -10.47 3.76
C PRO A 8 -4.71 -9.27 4.66
N ARG A 9 -5.99 -8.97 4.89
CA ARG A 9 -6.39 -8.01 5.91
C ARG A 9 -6.17 -8.62 7.29
N LYS A 10 -5.72 -7.79 8.24
CA LYS A 10 -5.52 -8.21 9.63
C LYS A 10 -6.80 -8.66 10.33
N SER A 11 -7.97 -8.25 9.85
CA SER A 11 -9.27 -8.68 10.39
C SER A 11 -9.73 -10.06 9.88
N GLY A 12 -8.99 -10.71 8.98
CA GLY A 12 -9.39 -11.98 8.37
C GLY A 12 -10.40 -11.85 7.21
N ALA A 13 -10.93 -10.64 6.95
CA ALA A 13 -11.92 -10.39 5.91
C ALA A 13 -11.29 -10.18 4.51
N GLY A 14 -10.65 -11.21 3.97
CA GLY A 14 -10.11 -11.20 2.60
C GLY A 14 -8.80 -10.41 2.45
N LEU A 15 -8.55 -9.93 1.22
CA LEU A 15 -7.29 -9.28 0.82
C LEU A 15 -7.45 -7.74 0.75
N ARG A 16 -6.33 -7.04 0.91
CA ARG A 16 -6.24 -5.58 0.73
C ARG A 16 -6.34 -5.22 -0.74
N GLU A 17 -7.18 -4.25 -1.06
CA GLU A 17 -7.19 -3.69 -2.40
C GLU A 17 -5.81 -3.12 -2.73
N ARG A 18 -5.42 -3.30 -3.99
CA ARG A 18 -4.11 -2.92 -4.47
C ARG A 18 -4.22 -2.18 -5.80
N TRP A 19 -3.40 -1.15 -5.94
CA TRP A 19 -3.27 -0.40 -7.18
C TRP A 19 -1.81 -0.14 -7.51
N ILE A 20 -1.56 0.18 -8.77
CA ILE A 20 -0.29 0.70 -9.26
C ILE A 20 -0.51 2.07 -9.89
N ASP A 21 0.46 2.99 -9.74
CA ASP A 21 0.40 4.28 -10.44
C ASP A 21 0.52 4.11 -11.96
N ALA A 22 0.14 5.14 -12.70
CA ALA A 22 0.22 5.13 -14.16
C ALA A 22 1.66 4.91 -14.67
N LYS A 23 2.67 5.35 -13.91
CA LYS A 23 4.08 5.19 -14.25
C LYS A 23 4.68 3.85 -13.81
N ARG A 24 3.91 2.99 -13.15
CA ARG A 24 4.32 1.68 -12.64
C ARG A 24 5.53 1.73 -11.70
N ARG A 25 5.71 2.82 -10.96
CA ARG A 25 6.78 3.04 -9.98
C ARG A 25 6.32 2.79 -8.54
N LYS A 26 5.03 2.94 -8.26
CA LYS A 26 4.48 2.82 -6.91
C LYS A 26 3.31 1.86 -6.87
N LEU A 27 3.32 0.99 -5.87
CA LEU A 27 2.19 0.16 -5.47
C LEU A 27 1.51 0.80 -4.26
N PHE A 28 0.20 0.68 -4.20
CA PHE A 28 -0.65 1.23 -3.15
C PHE A 28 -1.51 0.10 -2.61
N GLU A 29 -1.57 -0.04 -1.29
CA GLU A 29 -2.54 -0.91 -0.62
C GLU A 29 -3.41 -0.12 0.34
N TRP A 30 -4.70 -0.45 0.39
CA TRP A 30 -5.61 0.15 1.36
C TRP A 30 -5.46 -0.50 2.74
N ASP A 31 -5.16 0.30 3.76
CA ASP A 31 -5.27 -0.11 5.16
C ASP A 31 -6.60 0.37 5.74
N SER A 32 -7.63 -0.46 5.58
CA SER A 32 -8.98 -0.17 6.07
C SER A 32 -9.08 0.00 7.59
N LYS A 33 -8.09 -0.46 8.37
CA LYS A 33 -8.10 -0.26 9.83
C LYS A 33 -7.77 1.19 10.19
N LYS A 34 -6.94 1.84 9.39
CA LYS A 34 -6.43 3.19 9.65
C LYS A 34 -6.98 4.25 8.71
N GLY A 35 -7.59 3.83 7.61
CA GLY A 35 -8.09 4.74 6.58
C GLY A 35 -6.95 5.43 5.82
N GLU A 36 -5.87 4.71 5.51
CA GLU A 36 -4.68 5.25 4.83
C GLU A 36 -4.20 4.34 3.69
N LEU A 37 -3.47 4.92 2.74
CA LEU A 37 -2.75 4.19 1.70
C LEU A 37 -1.34 3.86 2.18
N GLU A 38 -1.03 2.58 2.23
CA GLU A 38 0.33 2.07 2.43
C GLU A 38 1.00 2.00 1.06
N VAL A 39 2.10 2.73 0.88
CA VAL A 39 2.74 2.91 -0.44
C VAL A 39 4.06 2.18 -0.47
N TYR A 40 4.33 1.51 -1.59
CA TYR A 40 5.54 0.74 -1.81
C TYR A 40 6.19 1.07 -3.14
N ARG A 41 7.51 0.99 -3.23
CA ARG A 41 8.24 1.09 -4.49
C ARG A 41 8.03 -0.20 -5.28
N ASN A 42 7.63 -0.11 -6.55
CA ASN A 42 7.29 -1.29 -7.34
C ASN A 42 8.52 -2.13 -7.76
N SER A 43 9.75 -1.58 -7.72
CA SER A 43 10.96 -2.31 -8.11
C SER A 43 11.35 -3.40 -7.11
N ASP A 44 11.29 -3.09 -5.82
CA ASP A 44 11.80 -3.91 -4.72
C ASP A 44 10.80 -4.10 -3.57
N LEU A 45 9.60 -3.53 -3.70
CA LEU A 45 8.54 -3.58 -2.69
C LEU A 45 8.93 -2.90 -1.37
N GLU A 46 9.88 -1.97 -1.39
CA GLU A 46 10.25 -1.15 -0.24
C GLU A 46 9.06 -0.30 0.21
N HIS A 47 8.77 -0.29 1.52
CA HIS A 47 7.72 0.55 2.08
C HIS A 47 8.14 2.02 2.10
N LEU A 48 7.36 2.88 1.46
CA LEU A 48 7.63 4.32 1.31
C LEU A 48 6.87 5.18 2.33
N GLY A 49 5.92 4.59 3.07
CA GLY A 49 5.15 5.26 4.11
C GLY A 49 3.64 5.15 3.90
N ALA A 50 2.92 5.73 4.85
CA ALA A 50 1.48 5.82 4.84
C ALA A 50 1.02 7.22 4.44
N PHE A 51 -0.04 7.29 3.63
CA PHE A 51 -0.52 8.53 3.03
C PHE A 51 -2.03 8.66 3.12
N ASP A 52 -2.51 9.89 3.24
CA ASP A 52 -3.92 10.23 3.11
C ASP A 52 -4.39 9.96 1.66
N PRO A 53 -5.49 9.21 1.45
CA PRO A 53 -5.96 8.88 0.11
C PRO A 53 -6.53 10.08 -0.68
N TYR A 54 -6.91 11.16 0.00
CA TYR A 54 -7.53 12.33 -0.60
C TYR A 54 -6.54 13.49 -0.78
N THR A 55 -5.71 13.76 0.23
CA THR A 55 -4.75 14.89 0.20
C THR A 55 -3.35 14.48 -0.26
N ALA A 56 -3.06 13.18 -0.29
CA ALA A 56 -1.72 12.62 -0.51
C ALA A 56 -0.68 13.07 0.54
N GLU A 57 -1.11 13.64 1.66
CA GLU A 57 -0.23 14.00 2.76
C GLU A 57 0.30 12.74 3.45
N ARG A 58 1.57 12.77 3.84
CA ARG A 58 2.21 11.65 4.53
C ARG A 58 1.73 11.60 5.99
N ARG A 59 1.08 10.49 6.36
CA ARG A 59 0.62 10.18 7.72
C ARG A 59 1.63 9.38 8.53
N GLY A 60 2.50 8.62 7.86
CA GLY A 60 3.49 7.78 8.53
C GLY A 60 4.80 7.63 7.77
N PRO A 61 5.93 7.39 8.47
CA PRO A 61 7.20 7.16 7.83
C PRO A 61 7.28 5.83 7.07
N ALA A 62 8.25 5.75 6.17
CA ALA A 62 8.72 4.48 5.63
C ALA A 62 9.10 3.54 6.77
N ASP A 63 8.81 2.26 6.60
CA ASP A 63 9.10 1.22 7.58
C ASP A 63 9.89 0.11 6.89
N PRO A 64 11.21 0.03 7.10
CA PRO A 64 12.06 -0.94 6.42
C PRO A 64 11.78 -2.38 6.87
N LYS A 65 10.96 -2.61 7.90
CA LYS A 65 10.53 -3.95 8.32
C LYS A 65 9.25 -4.41 7.61
N ARG A 66 8.51 -3.50 6.96
CA ARG A 66 7.32 -3.88 6.19
C ARG A 66 7.69 -4.63 4.92
N ARG A 67 6.93 -5.69 4.66
CA ARG A 67 7.10 -6.57 3.50
C ARG A 67 5.73 -6.84 2.91
N ILE A 68 5.67 -6.81 1.58
CA ILE A 68 4.54 -7.29 0.78
C ILE A 68 5.09 -8.24 -0.29
N TYR A 69 4.22 -9.06 -0.85
CA TYR A 69 4.54 -9.97 -1.95
C TYR A 69 3.96 -9.44 -3.26
N ARG A 70 4.47 -9.94 -4.39
CA ARG A 70 3.87 -9.67 -5.71
C ARG A 70 2.55 -10.43 -5.87
#